data_AF-A0A1S4LQU4-F1
#
_entry.id   AF-A0A1S4LQU4-F1
#
_cell.length_a   1.000
_cell.length_b   1.000
_cell.length_c   1.000
_cell.angle_alpha   90.00
_cell.angle_beta   90.00
_cell.angle_gamma   90.00
#
_symmetry.space_group_name_H-M   'P 1'
#
loop_
_entity.id
_entity.type
_entity.pdbx_description
1 polymer ?
#
loop_
_entity_poly.entity_id
_entity_poly.type
_entity_poly.pdbx_seq_one_letter_code
_entity_poly.pdbx_strand_id
1 'polypeptide(L)'
;MFKETPQEQEDETRTSFWVFCALKLLKVLAYLLTFSLVLGGAVVTRGTLLFMTSQLKIPPTSPFLNSTRKICKDGLYLEEDKLYSTGVDSVQRVAWKWMLLLVLCVPELICFLDCVKECMLRSIKMPGPKTFFLVFVVETFHATGLCLLVFAVLPEMDAVKGAMICNCVAIVPALLASLSHKRAHWQTALNILAFAGQVTGTVIWTLGPTGVVTLPAALVLVSFAWWETAANEDAPAFQMLRLAPCKRSLEECRSVVFLLMSIWKMIVLFLGMLTIEYFSTGSVVALFDQLYTSFGSHQVPVYQLRTFVEGTEVAGPALLCEEDFLLSRRGVSLIVAGIHIAAGYIGYRACVFACRIDIQAVSMAFPLSLAGPATMALIVIACGARGVDVCFFNDFLPKYLFWNCPNDPLITFITNEQAWFWLLWFLGQVWITGYIWTSHNTRMAAEEAIFARPSYCSALLEQSTALNMRNSYSKLPVRMTFE
;
A
#
# COMPACT_ATOMS: atom_id res chain seq x y z
N MET A 1 -10.25 -49.62 -43.73
CA MET A 1 -10.24 -50.49 -42.55
C MET A 1 -8.80 -50.53 -42.03
N PHE A 2 -8.40 -49.49 -41.28
CA PHE A 2 -7.14 -49.49 -40.55
C PHE A 2 -7.48 -49.79 -39.10
N LYS A 3 -7.04 -50.94 -38.62
CA LYS A 3 -7.18 -51.34 -37.23
C LYS A 3 -5.91 -50.86 -36.54
N GLU A 4 -5.98 -49.70 -35.89
CA GLU A 4 -4.93 -49.28 -34.98
C GLU A 4 -4.86 -50.32 -33.86
N THR A 5 -3.76 -51.06 -33.82
CA THR A 5 -3.37 -51.79 -32.61
C THR A 5 -3.08 -50.77 -31.53
N PRO A 6 -3.62 -50.91 -30.30
CA PRO A 6 -3.16 -50.09 -29.21
C PRO A 6 -1.68 -50.44 -29.01
N GLN A 7 -0.78 -49.47 -29.23
CA GLN A 7 0.51 -49.56 -28.56
C GLN A 7 0.18 -49.49 -27.07
N GLU A 8 0.32 -50.61 -26.38
CA GLU A 8 0.72 -50.58 -24.98
C GLU A 8 2.05 -49.81 -24.96
N GLN A 9 1.96 -48.48 -24.80
CA GLN A 9 3.01 -47.78 -24.10
C GLN A 9 2.98 -48.38 -22.70
N GLU A 10 3.82 -49.38 -22.49
CA GLU A 10 4.29 -49.72 -21.16
C GLU A 10 4.61 -48.39 -20.47
N ASP A 11 3.86 -48.12 -19.39
CA ASP A 11 4.15 -47.08 -18.40
C ASP A 11 5.49 -47.42 -17.70
N GLU A 12 6.58 -47.47 -18.44
CA GLU A 12 7.96 -47.59 -17.95
C GLU A 12 8.49 -46.22 -17.52
N THR A 13 7.68 -45.46 -16.80
CA THR A 13 8.24 -44.58 -15.77
C THR A 13 7.90 -45.17 -14.42
N ARG A 14 8.67 -46.20 -14.06
CA ARG A 14 8.92 -46.59 -12.67
C ARG A 14 9.57 -45.38 -11.98
N THR A 15 8.77 -44.36 -11.68
CA THR A 15 9.20 -43.14 -11.01
C THR A 15 9.83 -43.57 -9.71
N SER A 16 11.16 -43.44 -9.63
CA SER A 16 11.88 -43.88 -8.44
C SER A 16 11.29 -43.17 -7.22
N PHE A 17 11.24 -43.85 -6.07
CA PHE A 17 10.79 -43.26 -4.80
C PHE A 17 11.45 -41.88 -4.55
N TRP A 18 12.70 -41.74 -4.96
CA TRP A 18 13.47 -40.50 -4.94
C TRP A 18 12.88 -39.39 -5.79
N VAL A 19 12.41 -39.66 -7.01
CA VAL A 19 11.74 -38.67 -7.88
C VAL A 19 10.43 -38.20 -7.23
N PHE A 20 9.64 -39.11 -6.68
CA PHE A 20 8.39 -38.73 -5.98
C PHE A 20 8.66 -37.90 -4.73
N CYS A 21 9.67 -38.28 -3.94
CA CYS A 21 10.12 -37.51 -2.77
C CYS A 21 10.61 -36.11 -3.17
N ALA A 22 11.45 -36.02 -4.21
CA ALA A 22 11.96 -34.75 -4.73
C ALA A 22 10.83 -33.83 -5.23
N LEU A 23 9.83 -34.37 -5.94
CA LEU A 23 8.67 -33.60 -6.39
C LEU A 23 7.82 -33.09 -5.22
N LYS A 24 7.63 -33.89 -4.17
CA LYS A 24 6.94 -33.45 -2.94
C LYS A 24 7.71 -32.35 -2.22
N LEU A 25 9.01 -32.52 -2.07
CA LEU A 25 9.88 -31.52 -1.44
C LEU A 25 9.87 -30.19 -2.23
N LEU A 26 9.98 -30.26 -3.56
CA LEU A 26 9.93 -29.09 -4.43
C LEU A 26 8.59 -28.35 -4.31
N LYS A 27 7.47 -29.09 -4.21
CA LYS A 27 6.16 -28.48 -3.96
C LYS A 27 6.14 -27.75 -2.62
N VAL A 28 6.53 -28.40 -1.52
CA VAL A 28 6.54 -27.76 -0.20
C VAL A 28 7.43 -26.51 -0.20
N LEU A 29 8.62 -26.60 -0.81
CA LEU A 29 9.54 -25.48 -0.93
C LEU A 29 8.94 -24.34 -1.76
N ALA A 30 8.25 -24.63 -2.87
CA ALA A 30 7.58 -23.62 -3.68
C ALA A 30 6.47 -22.90 -2.91
N TYR A 31 5.68 -23.62 -2.09
CA TYR A 31 4.66 -23.02 -1.23
C TYR A 31 5.30 -22.10 -0.19
N LEU A 32 6.28 -22.58 0.57
CA LEU A 32 6.93 -21.81 1.63
C LEU A 32 7.67 -20.58 1.07
N LEU A 33 8.43 -20.75 -0.01
CA LEU A 33 9.17 -19.65 -0.62
C LEU A 33 8.21 -18.57 -1.15
N THR A 34 7.18 -18.96 -1.92
CA THR A 34 6.21 -18.01 -2.47
C THR A 34 5.47 -17.28 -1.36
N PHE A 35 5.03 -18.01 -0.33
CA PHE A 35 4.40 -17.45 0.86
C PHE A 35 5.28 -16.38 1.53
N SER A 36 6.56 -16.69 1.79
CA SER A 36 7.50 -15.77 2.44
C SER A 36 7.77 -14.54 1.58
N LEU A 37 7.88 -14.69 0.25
CA LEU A 37 8.07 -13.57 -0.66
C LEU A 37 6.85 -12.65 -0.72
N VAL A 38 5.63 -13.21 -0.74
CA VAL A 38 4.40 -12.41 -0.72
C VAL A 38 4.23 -11.68 0.61
N LEU A 39 4.35 -12.40 1.74
CA LEU A 39 4.18 -11.80 3.07
C LEU A 39 5.28 -10.75 3.33
N GLY A 40 6.54 -11.11 3.09
CA GLY A 40 7.68 -10.23 3.28
C GLY A 40 7.62 -9.01 2.37
N GLY A 41 7.28 -9.20 1.09
CA GLY A 41 7.08 -8.12 0.14
C GLY A 41 6.01 -7.13 0.60
N ALA A 42 4.83 -7.62 1.01
CA ALA A 42 3.74 -6.77 1.48
C ALA A 42 4.07 -6.02 2.79
N VAL A 43 4.65 -6.71 3.77
CA VAL A 43 5.03 -6.12 5.08
C VAL A 43 6.15 -5.09 4.92
N VAL A 44 7.21 -5.40 4.17
CA VAL A 44 8.33 -4.48 3.96
C VAL A 44 7.88 -3.25 3.18
N THR A 45 7.08 -3.43 2.12
CA THR A 45 6.55 -2.31 1.31
C THR A 45 5.71 -1.37 2.17
N ARG A 46 4.78 -1.90 2.98
CA ARG A 46 3.95 -1.06 3.85
C ARG A 46 4.77 -0.41 4.98
N GLY A 47 5.64 -1.17 5.64
CA GLY A 47 6.49 -0.67 6.72
C GLY A 47 7.41 0.46 6.25
N THR A 48 8.05 0.31 5.09
CA THR A 48 8.91 1.35 4.48
C THR A 48 8.11 2.54 3.98
N LEU A 49 6.89 2.36 3.44
CA LEU A 49 6.01 3.49 3.10
C LEU A 49 5.74 4.35 4.33
N LEU A 50 5.25 3.73 5.40
CA LEU A 50 4.93 4.42 6.66
C LEU A 50 6.18 5.05 7.28
N PHE A 51 7.34 4.42 7.13
CA PHE A 51 8.61 5.00 7.55
C PHE A 51 8.94 6.27 6.76
N MET A 52 8.83 6.25 5.43
CA MET A 52 9.10 7.40 4.57
C MET A 52 8.11 8.55 4.82
N THR A 53 6.81 8.27 4.93
CA THR A 53 5.78 9.30 5.20
C THR A 53 5.92 9.89 6.59
N SER A 54 6.39 9.11 7.57
CA SER A 54 6.73 9.63 8.90
C SER A 54 7.77 10.76 8.81
N GLN A 55 8.67 10.74 7.82
CA GLN A 55 9.69 11.78 7.66
C GLN A 55 9.18 13.05 6.96
N LEU A 56 7.87 13.17 6.71
CA LEU A 56 7.27 14.34 6.08
C LEU A 56 6.56 15.28 7.06
N LYS A 57 6.31 14.83 8.30
CA LYS A 57 5.57 15.62 9.30
C LYS A 57 6.25 16.97 9.52
N ILE A 58 5.48 18.05 9.40
CA ILE A 58 5.97 19.40 9.62
C ILE A 58 5.76 19.75 11.09
N PRO A 59 6.80 20.25 11.79
CA PRO A 59 6.61 20.75 13.14
C PRO A 59 5.76 22.03 13.12
N PRO A 60 4.77 22.18 14.02
CA PRO A 60 4.06 23.44 14.16
C PRO A 60 5.07 24.54 14.49
N THR A 61 4.78 25.77 14.05
CA THR A 61 5.60 26.97 14.24
C THR A 61 5.77 27.39 15.71
N SER A 62 5.21 26.66 16.67
CA SER A 62 5.36 26.92 18.10
C SER A 62 6.59 26.20 18.68
N PRO A 63 7.26 26.76 19.70
CA PRO A 63 8.45 26.18 20.33
C PRO A 63 8.14 24.93 21.19
N PHE A 64 6.99 24.27 20.96
CA PHE A 64 6.44 23.23 21.81
C PHE A 64 6.51 21.83 21.18
N LEU A 65 6.61 20.85 22.08
CA LEU A 65 6.98 19.44 21.95
C LEU A 65 6.29 18.59 20.86
N ASN A 66 5.20 19.04 20.22
CA ASN A 66 4.23 18.17 19.54
C ASN A 66 4.73 17.46 18.26
N SER A 67 5.92 17.80 17.74
CA SER A 67 6.47 17.20 16.51
C SER A 67 7.94 16.79 16.59
N THR A 68 8.51 16.67 17.80
CA THR A 68 9.92 16.24 17.94
C THR A 68 10.03 14.77 18.34
N ARG A 69 11.14 14.13 17.96
CA ARG A 69 11.40 12.71 18.26
C ARG A 69 12.60 12.56 19.18
N LYS A 70 12.48 11.69 20.18
CA LYS A 70 13.59 11.31 21.06
C LYS A 70 14.74 10.70 20.24
N ILE A 71 15.96 11.15 20.52
CA ILE A 71 17.19 10.69 19.85
C ILE A 71 17.97 9.77 20.81
N CYS A 72 18.60 8.74 20.25
CA CYS A 72 19.56 7.92 20.97
C CYS A 72 20.85 8.70 21.28
N LYS A 73 21.32 8.65 22.53
CA LYS A 73 22.51 9.38 22.98
C LYS A 73 23.83 8.65 22.73
N ASP A 74 23.80 7.33 22.56
CA ASP A 74 25.01 6.50 22.48
C ASP A 74 26.01 7.06 21.47
N GLY A 75 27.24 7.37 21.93
CA GLY A 75 28.28 7.93 21.07
C GLY A 75 28.06 9.39 20.63
N LEU A 76 27.25 10.15 21.35
CA LEU A 76 27.15 11.61 21.24
C LEU A 76 27.69 12.26 22.51
N TYR A 77 28.33 13.43 22.39
CA TYR A 77 28.82 14.23 23.52
C TYR A 77 27.69 15.04 24.18
N LEU A 78 26.61 14.35 24.55
CA LEU A 78 25.42 14.94 25.16
C LEU A 78 25.34 14.55 26.63
N GLU A 79 24.75 15.40 27.47
CA GLU A 79 24.64 15.12 28.91
C GLU A 79 23.69 13.93 29.18
N GLU A 80 24.13 13.00 30.02
CA GLU A 80 23.40 11.75 30.30
C GLU A 80 22.06 11.98 31.02
N ASP A 81 21.94 13.05 31.80
CA ASP A 81 20.73 13.35 32.59
C ASP A 81 19.66 14.15 31.81
N LYS A 82 20.00 14.71 30.64
CA LYS A 82 19.11 15.59 29.85
C LYS A 82 18.40 14.85 28.72
N LEU A 83 17.12 15.14 28.44
CA LEU A 83 16.43 14.53 27.29
C LEU A 83 16.65 15.35 26.01
N TYR A 84 16.84 14.65 24.89
CA TYR A 84 17.12 15.26 23.59
C TYR A 84 16.10 14.82 22.53
N SER A 85 15.71 15.76 21.67
CA SER A 85 14.86 15.48 20.52
C SER A 85 15.33 16.18 19.25
N THR A 86 14.95 15.61 18.11
CA THR A 86 15.15 16.21 16.78
C THR A 86 13.81 16.57 16.18
N GLY A 87 13.74 17.73 15.54
CA GLY A 87 12.72 18.02 14.55
C GLY A 87 13.03 17.30 13.24
N VAL A 88 12.04 17.16 12.37
CA VAL A 88 12.29 16.71 10.99
C VAL A 88 12.82 17.90 10.21
N ASP A 89 14.09 17.82 9.81
CA ASP A 89 14.76 18.89 9.07
C ASP A 89 14.14 19.12 7.68
N SER A 90 14.07 20.39 7.28
CA SER A 90 13.46 20.84 6.03
C SER A 90 14.16 20.26 4.80
N VAL A 91 15.49 20.22 4.80
CA VAL A 91 16.30 19.66 3.70
C VAL A 91 16.06 18.17 3.58
N GLN A 92 15.95 17.47 4.72
CA GLN A 92 15.69 16.04 4.71
C GLN A 92 14.29 15.68 4.16
N ARG A 93 13.26 16.49 4.45
CA ARG A 93 11.92 16.29 3.88
C ARG A 93 11.92 16.29 2.37
N VAL A 94 12.75 17.13 1.74
CA VAL A 94 12.87 17.20 0.27
C VAL A 94 13.28 15.83 -0.29
N ALA A 95 14.33 15.21 0.26
CA ALA A 95 14.77 13.89 -0.19
C ALA A 95 13.66 12.84 -0.08
N TRP A 96 12.92 12.82 1.03
CA TRP A 96 11.83 11.86 1.24
C TRP A 96 10.65 12.06 0.29
N LYS A 97 10.30 13.31 -0.05
CA LYS A 97 9.24 13.61 -1.03
C LYS A 97 9.59 13.07 -2.41
N TRP A 98 10.82 13.32 -2.87
CA TRP A 98 11.31 12.80 -4.14
C TRP A 98 11.39 11.27 -4.17
N MET A 99 11.79 10.64 -3.05
CA MET A 99 11.83 9.19 -2.94
C MET A 99 10.45 8.55 -2.94
N LEU A 100 9.46 9.16 -2.27
CA LEU A 100 8.07 8.72 -2.33
C LEU A 100 7.49 8.86 -3.73
N LEU A 101 7.76 9.97 -4.42
CA LEU A 101 7.38 10.14 -5.82
C LEU A 101 7.98 9.04 -6.71
N LEU A 102 9.29 8.78 -6.57
CA LEU A 102 9.98 7.73 -7.31
C LEU A 102 9.32 6.37 -7.10
N VAL A 103 9.08 6.01 -5.85
CA VAL A 103 8.40 4.76 -5.46
C VAL A 103 7.01 4.63 -6.09
N LEU A 104 6.22 5.71 -6.13
CA LEU A 104 4.89 5.71 -6.76
C LEU A 104 4.96 5.61 -8.30
N CYS A 105 5.98 6.20 -8.92
CA CYS A 105 6.15 6.20 -10.37
C CYS A 105 6.72 4.89 -10.93
N VAL A 106 7.49 4.12 -10.15
CA VAL A 106 8.15 2.89 -10.67
C VAL A 106 7.16 1.84 -11.20
N PRO A 107 6.07 1.48 -10.52
CA PRO A 107 5.09 0.54 -11.08
C PRO A 107 4.40 1.06 -12.35
N GLU A 108 4.23 2.38 -12.49
CA GLU A 108 3.69 3.01 -13.69
C GLU A 108 4.70 2.98 -14.83
N LEU A 109 5.99 3.15 -14.55
CA LEU A 109 7.06 2.97 -15.53
C LEU A 109 7.14 1.51 -16.00
N ILE A 110 7.02 0.54 -15.09
CA ILE A 110 6.94 -0.89 -15.45
C ILE A 110 5.73 -1.14 -16.35
N CYS A 111 4.56 -0.62 -15.97
CA CYS A 111 3.34 -0.69 -16.80
C CYS A 111 3.55 -0.10 -18.19
N PHE A 112 4.19 1.07 -18.28
CA PHE A 112 4.50 1.73 -19.54
C PHE A 112 5.36 0.82 -20.43
N LEU A 113 6.44 0.27 -19.89
CA LEU A 113 7.36 -0.61 -20.62
C LEU A 113 6.67 -1.90 -21.08
N ASP A 114 5.84 -2.52 -20.23
CA ASP A 114 5.08 -3.71 -20.58
C ASP A 114 4.05 -3.42 -21.69
N CYS A 115 3.37 -2.28 -21.62
CA CYS A 115 2.43 -1.84 -22.67
C CYS A 115 3.15 -1.50 -23.98
N VAL A 116 4.34 -0.86 -23.95
CA VAL A 116 5.15 -0.59 -25.15
C VAL A 116 5.49 -1.92 -25.84
N LYS A 117 6.00 -2.88 -25.08
CA LYS A 117 6.34 -4.21 -25.60
C LYS A 117 5.13 -4.88 -26.24
N GLU A 118 3.97 -4.81 -25.59
CA GLU A 118 2.76 -5.44 -26.11
C GLU A 118 2.25 -4.76 -27.38
N CYS A 119 2.25 -3.42 -27.44
CA CYS A 119 1.85 -2.65 -28.62
C CYS A 119 2.78 -2.85 -29.83
N MET A 120 4.06 -3.18 -29.60
CA MET A 120 5.00 -3.52 -30.68
C MET A 120 4.79 -4.92 -31.24
N LEU A 121 4.23 -5.85 -30.45
CA LEU A 121 4.10 -7.27 -30.81
C LEU A 121 2.69 -7.68 -31.23
N ARG A 122 1.64 -7.01 -30.72
CA ARG A 122 0.23 -7.33 -30.98
C ARG A 122 -0.44 -6.25 -31.83
N SER A 123 -1.51 -6.63 -32.53
CA SER A 123 -2.33 -5.68 -33.29
C SER A 123 -3.00 -4.66 -32.35
N ILE A 124 -2.84 -3.37 -32.66
CA ILE A 124 -3.36 -2.26 -31.86
C ILE A 124 -4.85 -2.07 -32.15
N LYS A 125 -5.68 -2.08 -31.11
CA LYS A 125 -7.07 -1.64 -31.17
C LYS A 125 -7.23 -0.31 -30.44
N MET A 126 -7.82 0.68 -31.13
CA MET A 126 -8.02 2.01 -30.55
C MET A 126 -9.24 2.04 -29.63
N PRO A 127 -9.16 2.70 -28.47
CA PRO A 127 -10.28 2.84 -27.56
C PRO A 127 -11.37 3.74 -28.15
N GLY A 128 -12.63 3.39 -27.91
CA GLY A 128 -13.73 4.34 -28.11
C GLY A 128 -13.60 5.55 -27.16
N PRO A 129 -14.07 6.75 -27.54
CA PRO A 129 -13.86 7.98 -26.77
C PRO A 129 -14.48 7.91 -25.37
N LYS A 130 -15.62 7.23 -25.21
CA LYS A 130 -16.28 7.04 -23.91
C LYS A 130 -15.46 6.17 -22.96
N THR A 131 -14.91 5.06 -23.47
CA THR A 131 -14.05 4.17 -22.68
C THR A 131 -12.79 4.89 -22.25
N PHE A 132 -12.14 5.60 -23.17
CA PHE A 132 -10.94 6.36 -22.87
C PHE A 132 -11.20 7.43 -21.81
N PHE A 133 -12.26 8.23 -21.98
CA PHE A 133 -12.62 9.28 -21.02
C PHE A 133 -12.94 8.74 -19.63
N LEU A 134 -13.67 7.62 -19.53
CA LEU A 134 -13.95 6.96 -18.26
C LEU A 134 -12.64 6.54 -17.56
N VAL A 135 -11.75 5.86 -18.27
CA VAL A 135 -10.48 5.40 -17.69
C VAL A 135 -9.61 6.60 -17.31
N PHE A 136 -9.58 7.65 -18.11
CA PHE A 136 -8.88 8.90 -17.80
C PHE A 136 -9.35 9.52 -16.48
N VAL A 137 -10.66 9.63 -16.27
CA VAL A 137 -11.23 10.15 -15.01
C VAL A 137 -10.87 9.24 -13.82
N VAL A 138 -11.05 7.92 -13.97
CA VAL A 138 -10.75 6.94 -12.91
C VAL A 138 -9.27 6.97 -12.52
N GLU A 139 -8.36 6.96 -13.49
CA GLU A 139 -6.92 6.96 -13.24
C GLU A 139 -6.46 8.30 -12.64
N THR A 140 -7.10 9.41 -13.02
CA THR A 140 -6.88 10.72 -12.39
C THR A 140 -7.32 10.74 -10.93
N PHE A 141 -8.51 10.20 -10.62
CA PHE A 141 -8.97 10.06 -9.24
C PHE A 141 -8.04 9.18 -8.42
N HIS A 142 -7.64 8.02 -8.95
CA HIS A 142 -6.73 7.13 -8.25
C HIS A 142 -5.37 7.80 -7.96
N ALA A 143 -4.73 8.43 -8.96
CA ALA A 143 -3.46 9.13 -8.76
C ALA A 143 -3.58 10.30 -7.77
N THR A 144 -4.67 11.07 -7.85
CA THR A 144 -4.95 12.17 -6.91
C THR A 144 -5.15 11.66 -5.49
N GLY A 145 -5.93 10.58 -5.33
CA GLY A 145 -6.14 9.92 -4.04
C GLY A 145 -4.84 9.40 -3.42
N LEU A 146 -3.94 8.83 -4.23
CA LEU A 146 -2.61 8.40 -3.78
C LEU A 146 -1.75 9.58 -3.32
N CYS A 147 -1.77 10.70 -4.05
CA CYS A 147 -1.06 11.91 -3.62
C CYS A 147 -1.57 12.41 -2.27
N LEU A 148 -2.88 12.52 -2.10
CA LEU A 148 -3.49 12.94 -0.85
C LEU A 148 -3.15 11.97 0.28
N LEU A 149 -3.24 10.66 0.03
CA LEU A 149 -2.93 9.63 1.03
C LEU A 149 -1.46 9.72 1.47
N VAL A 150 -0.52 9.75 0.52
CA VAL A 150 0.93 9.63 0.81
C VAL A 150 1.54 10.94 1.30
N PHE A 151 1.17 12.08 0.73
CA PHE A 151 1.82 13.36 1.03
C PHE A 151 1.03 14.25 1.99
N ALA A 152 -0.27 14.04 2.20
CA ALA A 152 -1.08 14.87 3.09
C ALA A 152 -1.64 14.09 4.30
N VAL A 153 -2.10 12.85 4.11
CA VAL A 153 -2.75 12.09 5.20
C VAL A 153 -1.73 11.35 6.06
N LEU A 154 -0.94 10.46 5.45
CA LEU A 154 0.00 9.61 6.19
C LEU A 154 1.08 10.37 6.99
N PRO A 155 1.57 11.56 6.56
CA PRO A 155 2.50 12.36 7.37
C PRO A 155 1.92 12.89 8.68
N GLU A 156 0.61 13.19 8.69
CA GLU A 156 -0.08 13.75 9.86
C GLU A 156 -0.51 12.67 10.87
N MET A 157 -0.54 11.41 10.43
CA MET A 157 -0.91 10.27 11.27
C MET A 157 0.32 9.58 11.88
N ASP A 158 0.15 8.94 13.03
CA ASP A 158 1.12 7.97 13.49
C ASP A 158 1.11 6.72 12.60
N ALA A 159 2.22 5.99 12.60
CA ALA A 159 2.42 4.85 11.71
C ALA A 159 1.42 3.70 11.96
N VAL A 160 0.90 3.58 13.18
CA VAL A 160 -0.09 2.54 13.51
C VAL A 160 -1.44 2.91 12.91
N LYS A 161 -1.94 4.13 13.13
CA LYS A 161 -3.17 4.63 12.49
C LYS A 161 -3.05 4.63 10.96
N GLY A 162 -1.88 5.04 10.44
CA GLY A 162 -1.56 4.98 9.02
C GLY A 162 -1.68 3.57 8.44
N ALA A 163 -1.17 2.55 9.14
CA ALA A 163 -1.35 1.15 8.73
C ALA A 163 -2.82 0.70 8.78
N MET A 164 -3.59 1.18 9.77
CA MET A 164 -5.00 0.83 9.94
C MET A 164 -5.89 1.39 8.82
N ILE A 165 -5.70 2.67 8.43
CA ILE A 165 -6.50 3.29 7.36
C ILE A 165 -6.27 2.68 5.99
N CYS A 166 -5.12 2.04 5.74
CA CYS A 166 -4.88 1.33 4.49
C CYS A 166 -5.90 0.23 4.24
N ASN A 167 -6.57 -0.27 5.29
CA ASN A 167 -7.64 -1.25 5.17
C ASN A 167 -8.99 -0.67 4.75
N CYS A 168 -9.11 0.65 4.66
CA CYS A 168 -10.34 1.38 4.34
C CYS A 168 -10.37 1.89 2.89
N VAL A 169 -9.52 1.37 2.01
CA VAL A 169 -9.39 1.82 0.60
C VAL A 169 -10.35 1.10 -0.36
N ALA A 170 -11.23 0.22 0.14
CA ALA A 170 -12.11 -0.60 -0.69
C ALA A 170 -13.56 -0.06 -0.79
N ILE A 171 -13.76 1.25 -0.60
CA ILE A 171 -15.09 1.90 -0.53
C ILE A 171 -15.90 1.69 -1.81
N VAL A 172 -15.38 2.08 -2.98
CA VAL A 172 -16.08 1.92 -4.27
C VAL A 172 -16.38 0.44 -4.57
N PRO A 173 -15.41 -0.50 -4.44
CA PRO A 173 -15.70 -1.92 -4.57
C PRO A 173 -16.80 -2.43 -3.63
N ALA A 174 -16.77 -2.03 -2.35
CA ALA A 174 -17.77 -2.43 -1.36
C ALA A 174 -19.17 -1.89 -1.71
N LEU A 175 -19.26 -0.63 -2.14
CA LEU A 175 -20.51 -0.02 -2.58
C LEU A 175 -21.11 -0.80 -3.75
N LEU A 176 -20.33 -1.06 -4.80
CA LEU A 176 -20.79 -1.82 -5.97
C LEU A 176 -21.22 -3.25 -5.60
N ALA A 177 -20.49 -3.91 -4.70
CA ALA A 177 -20.86 -5.23 -4.20
C ALA A 177 -22.17 -5.21 -3.39
N SER A 178 -22.42 -4.16 -2.60
CA SER A 178 -23.65 -4.00 -1.81
C SER A 178 -24.91 -3.79 -2.67
N LEU A 179 -24.74 -3.19 -3.85
CA LEU A 179 -25.82 -2.94 -4.82
C LEU A 179 -26.12 -4.15 -5.72
N SER A 180 -25.43 -5.28 -5.54
CA SER A 180 -25.60 -6.47 -6.38
C SER A 180 -26.74 -7.36 -5.86
N HIS A 181 -27.90 -7.32 -6.52
CA HIS A 181 -29.12 -8.05 -6.09
C HIS A 181 -29.12 -9.57 -6.35
N LYS A 182 -28.07 -10.15 -6.94
CA LYS A 182 -28.03 -11.58 -7.30
C LYS A 182 -27.52 -12.52 -6.20
N ARG A 183 -27.29 -12.00 -4.98
CA ARG A 183 -26.72 -12.77 -3.86
C ARG A 183 -27.76 -13.11 -2.80
N ALA A 184 -27.49 -14.14 -2.01
CA ALA A 184 -28.34 -14.51 -0.87
C ALA A 184 -28.44 -13.34 0.13
N HIS A 185 -29.58 -13.22 0.83
CA HIS A 185 -29.84 -12.10 1.75
C HIS A 185 -28.71 -11.89 2.78
N TRP A 186 -28.14 -12.96 3.33
CA TRP A 186 -27.03 -12.88 4.29
C TRP A 186 -25.74 -12.34 3.66
N GLN A 187 -25.44 -12.66 2.39
CA GLN A 187 -24.28 -12.13 1.68
C GLN A 187 -24.45 -10.64 1.38
N THR A 188 -25.67 -10.22 1.03
CA THR A 188 -25.99 -8.81 0.84
C THR A 188 -25.86 -8.03 2.15
N ALA A 189 -26.32 -8.59 3.27
CA ALA A 189 -26.14 -7.99 4.60
C ALA A 189 -24.65 -7.82 4.95
N LEU A 190 -23.82 -8.85 4.69
CA LEU A 190 -22.37 -8.75 4.90
C LEU A 190 -21.71 -7.74 3.96
N ASN A 191 -22.15 -7.62 2.71
CA ASN A 191 -21.67 -6.57 1.80
C ASN A 191 -22.00 -5.16 2.32
N ILE A 192 -23.21 -4.95 2.85
CA ILE A 192 -23.62 -3.68 3.45
C ILE A 192 -22.80 -3.39 4.71
N LEU A 193 -22.58 -4.39 5.57
CA LEU A 193 -21.77 -4.24 6.78
C LEU A 193 -20.31 -3.93 6.43
N ALA A 194 -19.73 -4.62 5.43
CA ALA A 194 -18.39 -4.34 4.96
C ALA A 194 -18.29 -2.92 4.38
N PHE A 195 -19.26 -2.48 3.59
CA PHE A 195 -19.32 -1.09 3.09
C PHE A 195 -19.41 -0.07 4.24
N ALA A 196 -20.30 -0.29 5.21
CA ALA A 196 -20.41 0.57 6.38
C ALA A 196 -19.08 0.63 7.16
N GLY A 197 -18.43 -0.52 7.38
CA GLY A 197 -17.11 -0.60 7.99
C GLY A 197 -16.07 0.24 7.25
N GLN A 198 -15.97 0.10 5.93
CA GLN A 198 -15.04 0.90 5.10
C GLN A 198 -15.31 2.41 5.22
N VAL A 199 -16.59 2.83 5.23
CA VAL A 199 -16.99 4.24 5.38
C VAL A 199 -16.63 4.79 6.77
N THR A 200 -16.80 4.00 7.85
CA THR A 200 -16.46 4.48 9.21
C THR A 200 -15.00 4.89 9.35
N GLY A 201 -14.08 4.23 8.62
CA GLY A 201 -12.66 4.59 8.57
C GLY A 201 -12.40 6.01 8.03
N THR A 202 -13.32 6.56 7.22
CA THR A 202 -13.22 7.96 6.75
C THR A 202 -13.62 8.97 7.81
N VAL A 203 -14.44 8.59 8.79
CA VAL A 203 -15.08 9.53 9.73
C VAL A 203 -14.35 9.58 11.07
N ILE A 204 -13.88 8.43 11.56
CA ILE A 204 -13.37 8.29 12.92
C ILE A 204 -12.19 9.22 13.23
N TRP A 205 -11.26 9.41 12.29
CA TRP A 205 -10.09 10.27 12.47
C TRP A 205 -10.16 11.60 11.71
N THR A 206 -11.36 11.99 11.23
CA THR A 206 -11.59 13.33 10.66
C THR A 206 -12.22 14.30 11.65
N LEU A 207 -13.05 13.81 12.58
CA LEU A 207 -13.88 14.65 13.46
C LEU A 207 -13.17 15.14 14.74
N GLY A 208 -11.87 14.86 14.90
CA GLY A 208 -11.08 15.29 16.05
C GLY A 208 -10.42 16.67 15.87
N PRO A 209 -9.95 17.31 16.95
CA PRO A 209 -9.20 18.58 16.88
C PRO A 209 -7.87 18.47 16.11
N THR A 210 -7.31 17.26 16.00
CA THR A 210 -6.16 16.91 15.15
C THR A 210 -6.59 16.10 13.91
N GLY A 211 -7.87 16.18 13.54
CA GLY A 211 -8.47 15.37 12.50
C GLY A 211 -7.95 15.71 11.11
N VAL A 212 -7.71 14.68 10.31
CA VAL A 212 -7.14 14.84 8.97
C VAL A 212 -8.28 14.98 7.96
N VAL A 213 -8.75 16.21 7.72
CA VAL A 213 -9.94 16.50 6.87
C VAL A 213 -9.80 15.97 5.43
N THR A 214 -8.58 15.78 4.94
CA THR A 214 -8.30 15.23 3.60
C THR A 214 -8.47 13.69 3.51
N LEU A 215 -8.60 13.00 4.65
CA LEU A 215 -8.69 11.54 4.72
C LEU A 215 -9.86 10.93 3.91
N PRO A 216 -11.12 11.43 3.99
CA PRO A 216 -12.24 10.85 3.24
C PRO A 216 -12.01 10.96 1.74
N ALA A 217 -11.55 12.13 1.29
CA ALA A 217 -11.25 12.37 -0.11
C ALA A 217 -10.17 11.41 -0.61
N ALA A 218 -9.08 11.23 0.15
CA ALA A 218 -8.00 10.30 -0.20
C ALA A 218 -8.52 8.85 -0.35
N LEU A 219 -9.22 8.32 0.65
CA LEU A 219 -9.70 6.93 0.66
C LEU A 219 -10.73 6.66 -0.45
N VAL A 220 -11.67 7.58 -0.66
CA VAL A 220 -12.68 7.44 -1.73
C VAL A 220 -12.02 7.49 -3.10
N LEU A 221 -11.14 8.47 -3.34
CA LEU A 221 -10.46 8.66 -4.63
C LEU A 221 -9.55 7.48 -4.98
N VAL A 222 -8.80 6.93 -4.01
CA VAL A 222 -7.99 5.71 -4.23
C VAL A 222 -8.87 4.53 -4.62
N SER A 223 -10.03 4.37 -4.00
CA SER A 223 -10.89 3.19 -4.20
C SER A 223 -11.45 3.04 -5.63
N PHE A 224 -11.49 4.13 -6.42
CA PHE A 224 -11.92 4.09 -7.83
C PHE A 224 -11.03 3.18 -8.69
N ALA A 225 -9.78 2.97 -8.31
CA ALA A 225 -8.84 2.06 -8.97
C ALA A 225 -9.44 0.71 -9.39
N TRP A 226 -10.28 0.13 -8.54
CA TRP A 226 -10.73 -1.26 -8.65
C TRP A 226 -12.21 -1.38 -9.02
N TRP A 227 -12.74 -0.37 -9.71
CA TRP A 227 -14.11 -0.41 -10.20
C TRP A 227 -14.37 -1.59 -11.16
N GLU A 228 -13.38 -1.96 -11.99
CA GLU A 228 -13.52 -3.00 -13.02
C GLU A 228 -13.76 -4.40 -12.43
N THR A 229 -13.13 -4.71 -11.31
CA THR A 229 -13.24 -6.00 -10.63
C THR A 229 -14.50 -6.10 -9.79
N ALA A 230 -14.91 -5.00 -9.16
CA ALA A 230 -16.16 -4.92 -8.40
C ALA A 230 -17.41 -4.90 -9.29
N ALA A 231 -17.25 -4.50 -10.56
CA ALA A 231 -18.33 -4.43 -11.53
C ALA A 231 -18.80 -5.80 -12.01
N ASN A 232 -19.93 -6.25 -11.46
CA ASN A 232 -20.76 -7.30 -12.05
C ASN A 232 -21.55 -6.71 -13.23
N GLU A 233 -21.42 -7.29 -14.43
CA GLU A 233 -22.10 -6.82 -15.65
C GLU A 233 -23.64 -6.79 -15.50
N ASP A 234 -24.16 -7.60 -14.58
CA ASP A 234 -25.59 -7.76 -14.33
C ASP A 234 -26.15 -6.83 -13.23
N ALA A 235 -25.33 -5.99 -12.60
CA ALA A 235 -25.83 -5.09 -11.56
C ALA A 235 -26.61 -3.92 -12.19
N PRO A 236 -27.81 -3.56 -11.67
CA PRO A 236 -28.64 -2.51 -12.27
C PRO A 236 -27.96 -1.13 -12.26
N ALA A 237 -27.18 -0.82 -11.22
CA ALA A 237 -26.37 0.39 -11.15
C ALA A 237 -25.36 0.49 -12.32
N PHE A 238 -24.82 -0.64 -12.76
CA PHE A 238 -23.82 -0.72 -13.82
C PHE A 238 -24.43 -0.65 -15.23
N GLN A 239 -25.64 -1.19 -15.38
CA GLN A 239 -26.46 -1.03 -16.59
C GLN A 239 -26.93 0.43 -16.76
N MET A 240 -27.35 1.08 -15.67
CA MET A 240 -27.76 2.48 -15.66
C MET A 240 -26.60 3.42 -16.06
N LEU A 241 -25.40 3.15 -15.54
CA LEU A 241 -24.18 3.92 -15.86
C LEU A 241 -23.52 3.51 -17.20
N ARG A 242 -24.08 2.53 -17.93
CA ARG A 242 -23.56 2.00 -19.21
C ARG A 242 -22.08 1.61 -19.17
N LEU A 243 -21.63 1.04 -18.05
CA LEU A 243 -20.23 0.70 -17.82
C LEU A 243 -19.84 -0.67 -18.39
N ALA A 244 -20.79 -1.59 -18.62
CA ALA A 244 -20.51 -2.92 -19.19
C ALA A 244 -19.94 -2.87 -20.62
N PRO A 245 -20.48 -2.08 -21.55
CA PRO A 245 -19.85 -1.89 -22.86
C PRO A 245 -18.44 -1.29 -22.74
N CYS A 246 -18.22 -0.38 -21.79
CA CYS A 246 -16.91 0.24 -21.56
C CYS A 246 -15.88 -0.77 -21.06
N LYS A 247 -16.26 -1.66 -20.15
CA LYS A 247 -15.42 -2.75 -19.64
C LYS A 247 -14.97 -3.70 -20.76
N ARG A 248 -15.90 -4.18 -21.59
CA ARG A 248 -15.56 -5.07 -22.73
C ARG A 248 -14.65 -4.38 -23.75
N SER A 249 -14.96 -3.12 -24.08
CA SER A 249 -14.10 -2.30 -24.95
C SER A 249 -12.68 -2.15 -24.37
N LEU A 250 -12.57 -1.90 -23.06
CA LEU A 250 -11.29 -1.76 -22.36
C LEU A 250 -10.44 -3.04 -22.40
N GLU A 251 -11.05 -4.21 -22.28
CA GLU A 251 -10.33 -5.49 -22.37
C GLU A 251 -9.61 -5.64 -23.73
N GLU A 252 -10.18 -5.12 -24.81
CA GLU A 252 -9.59 -5.20 -26.16
C GLU A 252 -8.51 -4.15 -26.45
N CYS A 253 -8.57 -2.98 -25.80
CA CYS A 253 -7.67 -1.85 -26.05
C CYS A 253 -6.75 -1.52 -24.86
N ARG A 254 -6.66 -2.44 -23.88
CA ARG A 254 -5.97 -2.25 -22.60
C ARG A 254 -4.57 -1.67 -22.76
N SER A 255 -3.72 -2.30 -23.56
CA SER A 255 -2.30 -1.94 -23.67
C SER A 255 -2.13 -0.49 -24.15
N VAL A 256 -2.96 -0.05 -25.10
CA VAL A 256 -2.95 1.33 -25.63
C VAL A 256 -3.43 2.34 -24.60
N VAL A 257 -4.53 2.02 -23.90
CA VAL A 257 -5.08 2.90 -22.87
C VAL A 257 -4.08 3.07 -21.73
N PHE A 258 -3.54 1.98 -21.19
CA PHE A 258 -2.59 2.04 -20.08
C PHE A 258 -1.20 2.55 -20.48
N LEU A 259 -0.80 2.47 -21.75
CA LEU A 259 0.37 3.17 -22.26
C LEU A 259 0.26 4.69 -22.06
N LEU A 260 -0.90 5.27 -22.38
CA LEU A 260 -1.14 6.70 -22.20
C LEU A 260 -1.43 7.05 -20.73
N MET A 261 -2.20 6.22 -20.03
CA MET A 261 -2.58 6.48 -18.64
C MET A 261 -1.39 6.38 -17.68
N SER A 262 -0.41 5.50 -17.92
CA SER A 262 0.79 5.43 -17.07
C SER A 262 1.59 6.73 -17.09
N ILE A 263 1.79 7.33 -18.28
CA ILE A 263 2.41 8.66 -18.41
C ILE A 263 1.58 9.72 -17.68
N TRP A 264 0.27 9.74 -17.93
CA TRP A 264 -0.64 10.70 -17.31
C TRP A 264 -0.61 10.62 -15.78
N LYS A 265 -0.60 9.42 -15.21
CA LYS A 265 -0.53 9.21 -13.76
C LYS A 265 0.78 9.72 -13.18
N MET A 266 1.92 9.48 -13.83
CA MET A 266 3.20 10.05 -13.38
C MET A 266 3.15 11.58 -13.36
N ILE A 267 2.49 12.21 -14.35
CA ILE A 267 2.27 13.66 -14.39
C ILE A 267 1.38 14.10 -13.21
N VAL A 268 0.25 13.43 -12.97
CA VAL A 268 -0.66 13.75 -11.85
C VAL A 268 0.02 13.55 -10.50
N LEU A 269 0.84 12.51 -10.35
CA LEU A 269 1.61 12.24 -9.14
C LEU A 269 2.61 13.37 -8.86
N PHE A 270 3.35 13.80 -9.89
CA PHE A 270 4.31 14.89 -9.80
C PHE A 270 3.63 16.23 -9.47
N LEU A 271 2.58 16.60 -10.23
CA LEU A 271 1.83 17.83 -9.99
C LEU A 271 1.12 17.81 -8.63
N GLY A 272 0.62 16.65 -8.20
CA GLY A 272 0.00 16.46 -6.89
C GLY A 272 0.98 16.69 -5.75
N MET A 273 2.20 16.15 -5.83
CA MET A 273 3.27 16.43 -4.87
C MET A 273 3.59 17.93 -4.80
N LEU A 274 3.75 18.60 -5.95
CA LEU A 274 4.01 20.06 -5.99
C LEU A 274 2.86 20.87 -5.39
N THR A 275 1.61 20.50 -5.69
CA THR A 275 0.41 21.19 -5.19
C THR A 275 0.33 21.08 -3.67
N ILE A 276 0.51 19.88 -3.13
CA ILE A 276 0.49 19.65 -1.68
C ILE A 276 1.62 20.43 -1.02
N GLU A 277 2.82 20.47 -1.61
CA GLU A 277 3.92 21.24 -1.06
C GLU A 277 3.63 22.74 -1.02
N TYR A 278 3.09 23.28 -2.10
CA TYR A 278 2.73 24.69 -2.19
C TYR A 278 1.73 25.08 -1.10
N PHE A 279 0.69 24.26 -0.88
CA PHE A 279 -0.28 24.51 0.20
C PHE A 279 0.30 24.31 1.60
N SER A 280 1.31 23.46 1.74
CA SER A 280 1.90 23.11 3.04
C SER A 280 2.98 24.12 3.49
N THR A 281 3.80 24.64 2.57
CA THR A 281 4.97 25.47 2.88
C THR A 281 4.94 26.86 2.23
N GLY A 282 4.00 27.11 1.32
CA GLY A 282 3.89 28.36 0.56
C GLY A 282 4.85 28.47 -0.63
N SER A 283 5.78 27.53 -0.83
CA SER A 283 6.73 27.55 -1.95
C SER A 283 7.18 26.15 -2.35
N VAL A 284 7.30 25.91 -3.66
CA VAL A 284 7.86 24.65 -4.20
C VAL A 284 9.35 24.76 -4.51
N VAL A 285 9.93 25.96 -4.44
CA VAL A 285 11.31 26.23 -4.87
C VAL A 285 12.32 25.41 -4.06
N ALA A 286 12.08 25.27 -2.75
CA ALA A 286 12.94 24.48 -1.87
C ALA A 286 13.08 23.01 -2.31
N LEU A 287 12.05 22.43 -2.96
CA LEU A 287 12.13 21.05 -3.47
C LEU A 287 13.20 20.86 -4.54
N PHE A 288 13.52 21.93 -5.28
CA PHE A 288 14.48 21.92 -6.37
C PHE A 288 15.84 22.43 -5.90
N ASP A 289 15.88 23.56 -5.19
CA ASP A 289 17.12 24.17 -4.70
C ASP A 289 17.86 23.26 -3.72
N GLN A 290 17.13 22.56 -2.85
CA GLN A 290 17.71 21.68 -1.84
C GLN A 290 17.82 20.23 -2.32
N LEU A 291 17.51 19.93 -3.59
CA LEU A 291 17.51 18.56 -4.08
C LEU A 291 18.87 17.88 -3.92
N TYR A 292 19.93 18.54 -4.42
CA TYR A 292 21.29 18.00 -4.36
C TYR A 292 21.80 17.87 -2.92
N THR A 293 21.54 18.88 -2.08
CA THR A 293 21.98 18.89 -0.68
C THR A 293 21.25 17.85 0.17
N SER A 294 19.97 17.58 -0.14
CA SER A 294 19.13 16.62 0.59
C SER A 294 19.61 15.17 0.53
N PHE A 295 20.28 14.77 -0.55
CA PHE A 295 20.89 13.44 -0.66
C PHE A 295 22.33 13.39 -0.10
N GLY A 296 22.93 14.56 0.11
CA GLY A 296 24.22 14.74 0.77
C GLY A 296 24.14 14.65 2.29
N SER A 297 25.30 14.73 2.94
CA SER A 297 25.36 14.92 4.38
C SER A 297 25.07 16.38 4.72
N HIS A 298 24.12 16.58 5.64
CA HIS A 298 23.67 17.89 6.14
C HIS A 298 23.51 17.82 7.66
N GLN A 299 23.50 18.98 8.31
CA GLN A 299 23.35 19.10 9.75
C GLN A 299 21.88 18.98 10.14
N VAL A 300 21.59 18.14 11.12
CA VAL A 300 20.26 17.92 11.71
C VAL A 300 20.28 18.51 13.12
N PRO A 301 19.45 19.52 13.42
CA PRO A 301 19.48 20.19 14.72
C PRO A 301 18.97 19.27 15.83
N VAL A 302 19.68 19.29 16.96
CA VAL A 302 19.34 18.58 18.19
C VAL A 302 18.91 19.59 19.24
N TYR A 303 17.70 19.38 19.75
CA TYR A 303 17.12 20.19 20.80
C TYR A 303 17.18 19.47 22.14
N GLN A 304 17.60 20.19 23.17
CA GLN A 304 17.46 19.78 24.55
C GLN A 304 16.04 20.09 25.03
N LEU A 305 15.38 19.11 25.67
CA LEU A 305 14.11 19.33 26.36
C LEU A 305 14.38 19.85 27.76
N ARG A 306 13.85 21.04 28.08
CA ARG A 306 13.79 21.54 29.46
C ARG A 306 12.36 21.48 29.99
N THR A 307 12.12 20.65 31.00
CA THR A 307 10.90 20.70 31.81
C THR A 307 11.09 21.73 32.92
N PHE A 308 10.25 22.76 32.98
CA PHE A 308 10.23 23.64 34.15
C PHE A 308 9.74 22.85 35.36
N VAL A 309 10.64 22.56 36.30
CA VAL A 309 10.30 22.08 37.64
C VAL A 309 10.88 23.08 38.62
N GLU A 310 10.13 24.15 38.90
CA GLU A 310 10.39 25.02 40.05
C GLU A 310 9.10 25.12 40.89
N GLY A 311 9.12 24.40 42.02
CA GLY A 311 8.42 24.74 43.26
C GLY A 311 6.88 24.77 43.30
N THR A 312 6.16 24.70 42.18
CA THR A 312 4.69 24.67 42.16
C THR A 312 4.19 23.74 41.08
N GLU A 313 3.23 22.89 41.44
CA GLU A 313 2.64 21.80 40.66
C GLU A 313 1.88 22.29 39.41
N VAL A 314 2.59 22.83 38.42
CA VAL A 314 2.04 23.03 37.08
C VAL A 314 3.01 22.42 36.08
N ALA A 315 2.62 21.30 35.49
CA ALA A 315 3.31 20.70 34.35
C ALA A 315 3.29 21.70 33.18
N GLY A 316 4.32 22.53 33.08
CA GLY A 316 4.51 23.46 31.97
C GLY A 316 4.96 22.74 30.70
N PRO A 317 4.69 23.30 29.51
CA PRO A 317 5.15 22.72 28.26
C PRO A 317 6.69 22.76 28.18
N ALA A 318 7.30 21.65 27.74
CA ALA A 318 8.75 21.55 27.59
C ALA A 318 9.25 22.55 26.53
N LEU A 319 10.23 23.38 26.90
CA LEU A 319 10.88 24.31 25.99
C LEU A 319 12.03 23.60 25.26
N LEU A 320 12.16 23.84 23.96
CA LEU A 320 13.26 23.33 23.13
C LEU A 320 14.38 24.38 23.04
N CYS A 321 15.59 24.00 23.46
CA CYS A 321 16.80 24.79 23.24
C CYS A 321 17.71 24.04 22.27
N GLU A 322 18.10 24.67 21.16
CA GLU A 322 19.07 24.07 20.23
C GLU A 322 20.43 23.97 20.93
N GLU A 323 20.93 22.74 21.12
CA GLU A 323 22.20 22.48 21.82
C GLU A 323 23.30 21.98 20.87
N ASP A 324 22.98 21.18 19.84
CA ASP A 324 23.99 20.55 18.97
C ASP A 324 23.44 20.18 17.57
N PHE A 325 24.29 19.64 16.69
CA PHE A 325 23.93 19.14 15.37
C PHE A 325 24.44 17.72 15.11
N LEU A 326 23.60 16.89 14.50
CA LEU A 326 23.98 15.57 13.98
C LEU A 326 24.25 15.63 12.49
N LEU A 327 25.27 14.91 12.03
CA LEU A 327 25.50 14.76 10.59
C LEU A 327 24.60 13.67 10.02
N SER A 328 23.74 14.05 9.08
CA SER A 328 22.88 13.13 8.34
C SER A 328 23.70 12.13 7.53
N ARG A 329 23.27 10.85 7.57
CA ARG A 329 23.88 9.77 6.80
C ARG A 329 23.49 9.93 5.33
N ARG A 330 24.50 10.06 4.48
CA ARG A 330 24.35 10.24 3.03
C ARG A 330 23.54 9.10 2.40
N GLY A 331 22.56 9.44 1.56
CA GLY A 331 21.83 8.49 0.73
C GLY A 331 20.90 7.50 1.44
N VAL A 332 20.57 7.69 2.72
CA VAL A 332 19.65 6.77 3.43
C VAL A 332 18.27 6.70 2.78
N SER A 333 17.75 7.82 2.31
CA SER A 333 16.45 7.87 1.62
C SER A 333 16.43 7.03 0.34
N LEU A 334 17.54 7.02 -0.43
CA LEU A 334 17.71 6.19 -1.62
C LEU A 334 17.70 4.69 -1.29
N ILE A 335 18.39 4.30 -0.22
CA ILE A 335 18.44 2.90 0.22
C ILE A 335 17.05 2.41 0.60
N VAL A 336 16.31 3.20 1.40
CA VAL A 336 14.95 2.85 1.82
C VAL A 336 14.00 2.77 0.62
N ALA A 337 14.09 3.71 -0.32
CA ALA A 337 13.30 3.67 -1.55
C ALA A 337 13.63 2.44 -2.41
N GLY A 338 14.92 2.08 -2.53
CA GLY A 338 15.37 0.88 -3.23
C GLY A 338 14.81 -0.40 -2.60
N ILE A 339 14.84 -0.51 -1.27
CA ILE A 339 14.24 -1.63 -0.53
C ILE A 339 12.73 -1.69 -0.80
N HIS A 340 12.03 -0.55 -0.75
CA HIS A 340 10.60 -0.49 -1.02
C HIS A 340 10.27 -0.98 -2.44
N ILE A 341 10.97 -0.48 -3.46
CA ILE A 341 10.77 -0.85 -4.87
C ILE A 341 11.03 -2.35 -5.08
N ALA A 342 12.15 -2.86 -4.55
CA ALA A 342 12.52 -4.26 -4.69
C ALA A 342 11.50 -5.18 -4.00
N ALA A 343 11.12 -4.87 -2.76
CA ALA A 343 10.11 -5.63 -2.02
C ALA A 343 8.74 -5.60 -2.71
N GLY A 344 8.34 -4.43 -3.21
CA GLY A 344 7.09 -4.24 -3.96
C GLY A 344 7.03 -5.10 -5.22
N TYR A 345 8.09 -5.02 -6.03
CA TYR A 345 8.21 -5.79 -7.26
C TYR A 345 8.27 -7.30 -7.01
N ILE A 346 9.14 -7.75 -6.10
CA ILE A 346 9.28 -9.18 -5.78
C ILE A 346 7.98 -9.74 -5.21
N GLY A 347 7.32 -9.02 -4.29
CA GLY A 347 6.04 -9.42 -3.71
C GLY A 347 4.95 -9.55 -4.77
N TYR A 348 4.83 -8.57 -5.68
CA TYR A 348 3.86 -8.64 -6.77
C TYR A 348 4.12 -9.82 -7.72
N ARG A 349 5.37 -10.03 -8.13
CA ARG A 349 5.71 -11.15 -9.03
C ARG A 349 5.51 -12.51 -8.36
N ALA A 350 5.72 -12.60 -7.04
CA ALA A 350 5.37 -13.80 -6.27
C ALA A 350 3.86 -14.07 -6.24
N CYS A 351 3.02 -13.02 -6.12
CA CYS A 351 1.55 -13.16 -6.25
C CYS A 351 1.16 -13.68 -7.64
N VAL A 352 1.69 -13.08 -8.71
CA VAL A 352 1.44 -13.53 -10.09
C VAL A 352 1.86 -14.98 -10.27
N PHE A 353 3.03 -15.36 -9.75
CA PHE A 353 3.52 -16.73 -9.79
C PHE A 353 2.56 -17.69 -9.07
N ALA A 354 2.12 -17.35 -7.86
CA ALA A 354 1.17 -18.15 -7.07
C ALA A 354 -0.13 -18.43 -7.83
N CYS A 355 -0.67 -17.42 -8.53
CA CYS A 355 -1.87 -17.56 -9.36
C CYS A 355 -1.61 -18.45 -10.59
N ARG A 356 -0.45 -18.34 -11.24
CA ARG A 356 -0.14 -19.14 -12.45
C ARG A 356 0.02 -20.63 -12.16
N ILE A 357 0.48 -20.99 -10.97
CA ILE A 357 0.64 -22.40 -10.57
C ILE A 357 -0.52 -22.93 -9.70
N ASP A 358 -1.57 -22.14 -9.53
CA ASP A 358 -2.79 -22.46 -8.76
C ASP A 358 -2.55 -22.83 -7.28
N ILE A 359 -1.64 -22.10 -6.60
CA ILE A 359 -1.40 -22.21 -5.14
C ILE A 359 -1.86 -20.96 -4.38
N GLN A 360 -2.73 -20.18 -5.02
CA GLN A 360 -3.09 -18.83 -4.60
C GLN A 360 -3.72 -18.75 -3.21
N ALA A 361 -4.57 -19.71 -2.82
CA ALA A 361 -5.23 -19.68 -1.51
C ALA A 361 -4.22 -19.66 -0.35
N VAL A 362 -3.18 -20.52 -0.42
CA VAL A 362 -2.19 -20.65 0.65
C VAL A 362 -1.08 -19.62 0.50
N SER A 363 -0.55 -19.43 -0.71
CA SER A 363 0.70 -18.67 -0.90
C SER A 363 0.49 -17.23 -1.37
N MET A 364 -0.76 -16.80 -1.61
CA MET A 364 -1.11 -15.42 -1.94
C MET A 364 -2.21 -14.87 -1.03
N ALA A 365 -3.41 -15.48 -1.00
CA ALA A 365 -4.56 -14.97 -0.26
C ALA A 365 -4.31 -14.85 1.25
N PHE A 366 -3.75 -15.91 1.84
CA PHE A 366 -3.35 -15.91 3.25
C PHE A 366 -2.28 -14.87 3.57
N PRO A 367 -1.09 -14.86 2.93
CA PRO A 367 -0.05 -13.89 3.26
C PRO A 367 -0.46 -12.44 2.97
N LEU A 368 -1.28 -12.18 1.94
CA LEU A 368 -1.85 -10.85 1.72
C LEU A 368 -2.77 -10.44 2.88
N SER A 369 -3.70 -11.31 3.29
CA SER A 369 -4.60 -11.01 4.42
C SER A 369 -3.85 -10.87 5.76
N LEU A 370 -2.72 -11.57 5.93
CA LEU A 370 -1.89 -11.49 7.13
C LEU A 370 -0.99 -10.24 7.17
N ALA A 371 -0.65 -9.66 6.01
CA ALA A 371 0.32 -8.56 5.91
C ALA A 371 -0.13 -7.30 6.67
N GLY A 372 -1.42 -6.96 6.66
CA GLY A 372 -2.01 -5.89 7.49
C GLY A 372 -1.72 -6.07 8.99
N PRO A 373 -2.29 -7.11 9.62
CA PRO A 373 -2.03 -7.42 11.03
C PRO A 373 -0.54 -7.53 11.37
N ALA A 374 0.25 -8.21 10.53
CA ALA A 374 1.69 -8.39 10.75
C ALA A 374 2.43 -7.05 10.75
N THR A 375 2.14 -6.16 9.80
CA THR A 375 2.78 -4.83 9.74
C THR A 375 2.46 -4.01 10.99
N MET A 376 1.19 -4.01 11.41
CA MET A 376 0.81 -3.28 12.62
C MET A 376 1.48 -3.84 13.87
N ALA A 377 1.50 -5.17 14.04
CA ALA A 377 2.16 -5.81 15.17
C ALA A 377 3.65 -5.46 15.23
N LEU A 378 4.33 -5.50 14.08
CA LEU A 378 5.76 -5.16 13.99
C LEU A 378 6.01 -3.68 14.31
N ILE A 379 5.19 -2.75 13.82
CA ILE A 379 5.32 -1.32 14.13
C ILE A 379 5.05 -1.06 15.61
N VAL A 380 4.03 -1.69 16.18
CA VAL A 380 3.70 -1.59 17.61
C VAL A 380 4.86 -2.09 18.46
N ILE A 381 5.41 -3.27 18.14
CA ILE A 381 6.56 -3.82 18.87
C ILE A 381 7.78 -2.91 18.74
N ALA A 382 8.06 -2.39 17.54
CA ALA A 382 9.17 -1.48 17.32
C ALA A 382 9.00 -0.16 18.09
N CYS A 383 7.80 0.43 18.09
CA CYS A 383 7.49 1.62 18.88
C CYS A 383 7.58 1.36 20.39
N GLY A 384 7.10 0.20 20.86
CA GLY A 384 7.21 -0.20 22.26
C GLY A 384 8.66 -0.38 22.71
N ALA A 385 9.47 -1.10 21.92
CA ALA A 385 10.89 -1.29 22.19
C ALA A 385 11.64 0.05 22.26
N ARG A 386 11.40 0.96 21.31
CA ARG A 386 12.01 2.31 21.33
C ARG A 386 11.48 3.19 22.46
N GLY A 387 10.25 2.95 22.91
CA GLY A 387 9.66 3.64 24.07
C GLY A 387 10.34 3.28 25.39
N VAL A 388 10.80 2.02 25.53
CA VAL A 388 11.58 1.54 26.68
C VAL A 388 13.04 1.96 26.58
N ASP A 389 13.66 1.75 25.41
CA ASP A 389 15.04 2.13 25.13
C ASP A 389 15.14 2.88 23.79
N VAL A 390 15.45 4.18 23.86
CA VAL A 390 15.56 5.04 22.67
C VAL A 390 16.67 4.58 21.72
N CYS A 391 17.68 3.86 22.22
CA CYS A 391 18.84 3.37 21.48
C CYS A 391 18.66 1.96 20.89
N PHE A 392 17.53 1.29 21.11
CA PHE A 392 17.30 -0.10 20.72
C PHE A 392 17.61 -0.43 19.24
N PHE A 393 17.39 0.52 18.32
CA PHE A 393 17.61 0.33 16.88
C PHE A 393 18.83 1.07 16.30
N ASN A 394 19.74 1.57 17.15
CA ASN A 394 20.86 2.42 16.72
C ASN A 394 21.81 1.74 15.70
N ASP A 395 21.93 0.41 15.75
CA ASP A 395 22.76 -0.35 14.80
C ASP A 395 22.15 -0.46 13.40
N PHE A 396 20.82 -0.40 13.30
CA PHE A 396 20.10 -0.61 12.03
C PHE A 396 19.61 0.70 11.41
N LEU A 397 19.17 1.65 12.23
CA LEU A 397 18.57 2.91 11.79
C LEU A 397 19.37 4.10 12.31
N PRO A 398 19.55 5.17 11.50
CA PRO A 398 20.15 6.40 12.00
C PRO A 398 19.36 6.97 13.18
N LYS A 399 20.08 7.51 14.18
CA LYS A 399 19.55 7.99 15.47
C LYS A 399 18.32 8.92 15.35
N TYR A 400 18.31 9.74 14.30
CA TYR A 400 17.29 10.76 14.01
C TYR A 400 16.08 10.25 13.21
N LEU A 401 16.12 9.00 12.73
CA LEU A 401 15.07 8.41 11.90
C LEU A 401 14.28 7.34 12.65
N PHE A 402 12.96 7.43 12.56
CA PHE A 402 12.04 6.39 13.02
C PHE A 402 10.63 6.59 12.47
N TRP A 403 9.78 5.60 12.63
CA TRP A 403 8.34 5.77 12.47
C TRP A 403 7.80 6.84 13.43
N ASN A 404 6.76 7.53 13.02
CA ASN A 404 5.97 8.40 13.89
C ASN A 404 5.13 7.50 14.81
N CYS A 405 5.60 7.26 16.04
CA CYS A 405 4.92 6.39 16.99
C CYS A 405 3.76 7.09 17.71
N PRO A 406 2.73 6.35 18.15
CA PRO A 406 1.70 6.90 19.02
C PRO A 406 2.33 7.35 20.36
N ASN A 407 1.82 8.45 20.92
CA ASN A 407 2.30 9.00 22.18
C ASN A 407 1.82 8.20 23.40
N ASP A 408 0.67 7.54 23.28
CA ASP A 408 0.05 6.80 24.38
C ASP A 408 0.60 5.37 24.49
N PRO A 409 0.65 4.82 25.72
CA PRO A 409 0.92 3.40 25.93
C PRO A 409 -0.04 2.53 25.12
N LEU A 410 0.44 1.39 24.64
CA LEU A 410 -0.29 0.50 23.74
C LEU A 410 -1.71 0.15 24.22
N ILE A 411 -1.87 -0.18 25.52
CA ILE A 411 -3.16 -0.55 26.09
C ILE A 411 -4.13 0.62 25.98
N THR A 412 -3.69 1.83 26.36
CA THR A 412 -4.48 3.06 26.27
C THR A 412 -4.84 3.40 24.82
N PHE A 413 -3.90 3.21 23.89
CA PHE A 413 -4.15 3.39 22.46
C PHE A 413 -5.23 2.42 21.94
N ILE A 414 -5.16 1.14 22.33
CA ILE A 414 -6.14 0.14 21.87
C ILE A 414 -7.53 0.40 22.46
N THR A 415 -7.61 0.74 23.75
CA THR A 415 -8.89 0.88 24.46
C THR A 415 -9.56 2.23 24.27
N ASN A 416 -8.79 3.33 24.22
CA ASN A 416 -9.34 4.69 24.29
C ASN A 416 -9.44 5.39 22.93
N GLU A 417 -8.55 5.11 21.98
CA GLU A 417 -8.48 5.78 20.66
C GLU A 417 -9.36 5.10 19.59
N GLN A 418 -10.36 4.32 19.99
CA GLN A 418 -11.26 3.61 19.07
C GLN A 418 -10.52 2.66 18.11
N ALA A 419 -9.31 2.23 18.47
CA ALA A 419 -8.48 1.41 17.57
C ALA A 419 -9.07 0.02 17.29
N TRP A 420 -9.98 -0.46 18.14
CA TRP A 420 -10.73 -1.71 17.91
C TRP A 420 -11.61 -1.66 16.64
N PHE A 421 -11.99 -0.48 16.13
CA PHE A 421 -12.70 -0.35 14.85
C PHE A 421 -11.89 -0.88 13.67
N TRP A 422 -10.57 -0.95 13.78
CA TRP A 422 -9.74 -1.57 12.75
C TRP A 422 -10.10 -3.03 12.49
N LEU A 423 -10.55 -3.79 13.49
CA LEU A 423 -11.00 -5.16 13.26
C LEU A 423 -12.20 -5.19 12.31
N LEU A 424 -13.12 -4.24 12.42
CA LEU A 424 -14.25 -4.11 11.51
C LEU A 424 -13.78 -3.77 10.09
N TRP A 425 -12.81 -2.86 9.95
CA TRP A 425 -12.25 -2.47 8.66
C TRP A 425 -11.50 -3.62 8.00
N PHE A 426 -10.69 -4.33 8.78
CA PHE A 426 -9.94 -5.52 8.37
C PHE A 426 -10.86 -6.64 7.91
N LEU A 427 -11.84 -7.04 8.74
CA LEU A 427 -12.81 -8.08 8.39
C LEU A 427 -13.64 -7.68 7.17
N GLY A 428 -14.01 -6.39 7.07
CA GLY A 428 -14.66 -5.85 5.88
C GLY A 428 -13.81 -6.01 4.62
N GLN A 429 -12.52 -5.68 4.67
CA GLN A 429 -11.60 -5.87 3.54
C GLN A 429 -11.44 -7.36 3.19
N VAL A 430 -11.25 -8.24 4.18
CA VAL A 430 -11.13 -9.70 3.96
C VAL A 430 -12.40 -10.25 3.32
N TRP A 431 -13.59 -9.78 3.72
CA TRP A 431 -14.85 -10.16 3.09
C TRP A 431 -14.95 -9.68 1.63
N ILE A 432 -14.65 -8.40 1.37
CA ILE A 432 -14.69 -7.82 0.01
C ILE A 432 -13.74 -8.56 -0.93
N THR A 433 -12.55 -8.90 -0.42
CA THR A 433 -11.51 -9.62 -1.16
C THR A 433 -11.64 -11.14 -1.03
N GLY A 434 -12.68 -11.67 -0.39
CA GLY A 434 -12.79 -13.10 -0.07
C GLY A 434 -12.75 -14.03 -1.29
N TYR A 435 -13.06 -13.51 -2.48
CA TYR A 435 -12.96 -14.25 -3.74
C TYR A 435 -11.52 -14.66 -4.10
N ILE A 436 -10.48 -14.02 -3.55
CA ILE A 436 -9.07 -14.43 -3.77
C ILE A 436 -8.74 -15.81 -3.16
N TRP A 437 -9.56 -16.26 -2.20
CA TRP A 437 -9.41 -17.55 -1.54
C TRP A 437 -10.04 -18.70 -2.32
N THR A 438 -11.08 -18.40 -3.10
CA THR A 438 -11.93 -19.40 -3.75
C THR A 438 -11.83 -19.39 -5.27
N SER A 439 -11.24 -18.35 -5.86
CA SER A 439 -10.97 -18.30 -7.30
C SER A 439 -10.05 -19.46 -7.68
N HIS A 440 -10.25 -19.98 -8.88
CA HIS A 440 -9.31 -20.88 -9.55
C HIS A 440 -9.01 -20.31 -10.93
N ASN A 441 -7.74 -20.36 -11.31
CA ASN A 441 -7.28 -19.91 -12.62
C ASN A 441 -6.83 -21.10 -13.44
N THR A 442 -6.93 -21.00 -14.77
CA THR A 442 -6.30 -21.99 -15.63
C THR A 442 -4.80 -21.96 -15.38
N ARG A 443 -4.18 -23.13 -15.19
CA ARG A 443 -2.75 -23.22 -14.91
C ARG A 443 -1.97 -22.57 -16.05
N MET A 444 -1.00 -21.72 -15.70
CA MET A 444 -0.23 -20.88 -16.62
C MET A 444 -1.05 -19.84 -17.39
N ALA A 445 -2.21 -19.41 -16.86
CA ALA A 445 -2.98 -18.31 -17.42
C ALA A 445 -2.12 -17.05 -17.64
N ALA A 446 -2.41 -16.34 -18.73
CA ALA A 446 -1.85 -15.03 -18.98
C ALA A 446 -2.26 -14.04 -17.88
N GLU A 447 -1.39 -13.09 -17.57
CA GLU A 447 -1.58 -12.13 -16.47
C GLU A 447 -2.83 -11.25 -16.68
N GLU A 448 -3.09 -10.87 -17.94
CA GLU A 448 -4.29 -10.13 -18.38
C GLU A 448 -5.61 -10.89 -18.14
N ALA A 449 -5.54 -12.22 -18.01
CA ALA A 449 -6.68 -13.06 -17.66
C ALA A 449 -6.90 -13.16 -16.14
N ILE A 450 -5.83 -12.99 -15.35
CA ILE A 450 -5.85 -13.07 -13.88
C ILE A 450 -6.18 -11.70 -13.27
N PHE A 451 -5.58 -10.62 -13.75
CA PHE A 451 -5.70 -9.27 -13.21
C PHE A 451 -6.41 -8.32 -14.16
N ALA A 452 -7.15 -7.35 -13.62
CA ALA A 452 -7.87 -6.37 -14.42
C ALA A 452 -6.94 -5.26 -14.95
N ARG A 453 -6.02 -4.80 -14.11
CA ARG A 453 -5.02 -3.78 -14.40
C ARG A 453 -3.65 -4.43 -14.60
N PRO A 454 -2.81 -3.87 -15.49
CA PRO A 454 -1.52 -4.45 -15.88
C PRO A 454 -0.41 -4.35 -14.82
N SER A 455 -0.55 -3.49 -13.79
CA SER A 455 0.48 -3.29 -12.77
C SER A 455 -0.13 -3.10 -11.38
N TYR A 456 0.70 -3.18 -10.34
CA TYR A 456 0.34 -3.01 -8.93
C TYR A 456 0.46 -1.55 -8.47
N CYS A 457 -0.12 -1.23 -7.31
CA CYS A 457 0.09 0.05 -6.66
C CYS A 457 1.18 -0.10 -5.58
N SER A 458 2.29 0.65 -5.68
CA SER A 458 3.40 0.52 -4.73
C SER A 458 2.98 0.86 -3.30
N ALA A 459 2.18 1.91 -3.10
CA ALA A 459 1.76 2.33 -1.77
C ALA A 459 0.81 1.31 -1.09
N LEU A 460 0.07 0.54 -1.87
CA LEU A 460 -0.97 -0.35 -1.38
C LEU A 460 -0.83 -1.73 -2.03
N LEU A 461 0.35 -2.34 -1.97
CA LEU A 461 0.63 -3.61 -2.66
C LEU A 461 -0.43 -4.68 -2.35
N GLU A 462 -0.77 -4.84 -1.07
CA GLU A 462 -1.73 -5.86 -0.62
C GLU A 462 -3.14 -5.60 -1.18
N GLN A 463 -3.71 -4.43 -0.87
CA GLN A 463 -5.06 -4.07 -1.31
C GLN A 463 -5.12 -4.02 -2.84
N SER A 464 -4.10 -3.48 -3.48
CA SER A 464 -4.07 -3.37 -4.94
C SER A 464 -4.00 -4.72 -5.62
N THR A 465 -3.21 -5.67 -5.11
CA THR A 465 -3.15 -7.01 -5.70
C THR A 465 -4.45 -7.77 -5.47
N ALA A 466 -4.97 -7.74 -4.24
CA ALA A 466 -6.20 -8.45 -3.88
C ALA A 466 -7.43 -7.91 -4.63
N LEU A 467 -7.60 -6.58 -4.69
CA LEU A 467 -8.74 -5.94 -5.36
C LEU A 467 -8.62 -5.91 -6.89
N ASN A 468 -7.42 -6.11 -7.45
CA ASN A 468 -7.20 -6.13 -8.90
C ASN A 468 -7.42 -7.52 -9.53
N MET A 469 -7.51 -8.57 -8.72
CA MET A 469 -7.73 -9.92 -9.24
C MET A 469 -9.14 -10.06 -9.81
N ARG A 470 -9.27 -10.74 -10.94
CA ARG A 470 -10.57 -11.01 -11.59
C ARG A 470 -11.28 -12.15 -10.89
N ASN A 471 -12.60 -12.04 -10.75
CA ASN A 471 -13.42 -13.14 -10.26
C ASN A 471 -13.74 -14.14 -11.39
N SER A 472 -12.99 -15.24 -11.44
CA SER A 472 -13.12 -16.29 -12.47
C SER A 472 -14.46 -17.04 -12.44
N TYR A 473 -15.24 -16.98 -11.34
CA TYR A 473 -16.58 -17.59 -11.29
C TYR A 473 -17.57 -16.98 -12.30
N SER A 474 -17.30 -15.77 -12.79
CA SER A 474 -18.15 -15.12 -13.82
C SER A 474 -18.02 -15.73 -15.22
N LYS A 475 -17.02 -16.61 -15.45
CA LYS A 475 -16.71 -17.18 -16.78
C LYS A 475 -16.99 -18.67 -16.93
N LEU A 476 -17.49 -19.37 -15.89
CA LEU A 476 -17.99 -20.73 -16.08
C LEU A 476 -19.30 -20.64 -16.86
N PRO A 477 -19.39 -21.17 -18.10
CA PRO A 477 -20.68 -21.27 -18.76
C PRO A 477 -21.58 -22.17 -17.90
N VAL A 478 -22.67 -21.61 -17.38
CA VAL A 478 -23.81 -22.37 -16.88
C VAL A 478 -24.44 -23.06 -18.08
N ARG A 479 -23.84 -24.17 -18.53
CA ARG A 479 -24.42 -25.19 -19.41
C ARG A 479 -23.42 -26.35 -19.56
N MET A 480 -23.43 -27.22 -18.57
CA MET A 480 -23.45 -28.65 -18.85
C MET A 480 -24.69 -29.20 -18.15
N THR A 481 -25.84 -28.97 -18.77
CA THR A 481 -26.98 -29.88 -18.62
C THR A 481 -26.50 -31.22 -19.15
N PHE A 482 -26.17 -32.13 -18.23
CA PHE A 482 -26.20 -33.55 -18.54
C PHE A 482 -27.68 -33.91 -18.68
N GLU A 483 -28.13 -34.04 -19.93
CA GLU A 483 -29.21 -34.97 -20.25
C GLU A 483 -28.69 -36.40 -20.17
#